data_AF-A0A7T5UTE8-F1
#
_entry.id   AF-A0A7T5UTE8-F1
#
_cell.length_a   1.000
_cell.length_b   1.000
_cell.length_c   1.000
_cell.angle_alpha   90.00
_cell.angle_beta   90.00
_cell.angle_gamma   90.00
#
_symmetry.space_group_name_H-M   'P 1'
#
loop_
_entity.id
_entity.type
_entity.pdbx_description
1 polymer ?
#
loop_
_entity_poly.entity_id
_entity_poly.type
_entity_poly.pdbx_seq_one_letter_code
_entity_poly.pdbx_strand_id
1 'polypeptide(L)'
;MYSQALILVSFATAAVQDVRQRSVNDLVWLPSVAGIALVFYAFVTQRFLPGLELELLKVGLLGGIALAFALFGFIGQADAIAMAIIAADPYPLSPIPAVLAAAVVALGHIGYVFATGDTKKGLTVPMDRFLREQKWIPKAILSGGIRKEVSGDVNVARDEVEAAKDPGASVEVSYGVPTVAYLGVGYAAFLVYLLVFAPDVFFGLP
;
A
#
# COMPACT_ATOMS: atom_id res chain seq x y z
N MET A 1 -16.95 -6.30 13.30
CA MET A 1 -15.80 -5.94 14.16
C MET A 1 -14.61 -6.87 13.99
N TYR A 2 -14.81 -8.19 13.99
CA TYR A 2 -13.71 -9.14 13.82
C TYR A 2 -13.08 -9.02 12.42
N SER A 3 -13.88 -8.71 11.39
CA SER A 3 -13.39 -8.47 10.04
C SER A 3 -12.44 -7.27 9.97
N GLN A 4 -12.83 -6.12 10.54
CA GLN A 4 -12.01 -4.90 10.58
C GLN A 4 -10.72 -5.10 11.38
N ALA A 5 -10.78 -5.86 12.48
CA ALA A 5 -9.58 -6.20 13.26
C ALA A 5 -8.58 -7.01 12.44
N LEU A 6 -9.05 -8.00 11.68
CA LEU A 6 -8.20 -8.79 10.79
C LEU A 6 -7.61 -7.94 9.65
N ILE A 7 -8.42 -7.06 9.06
CA ILE A 7 -7.96 -6.10 8.05
C ILE A 7 -6.89 -5.17 8.63
N LEU A 8 -7.10 -4.66 9.84
CA LEU A 8 -6.16 -3.78 10.53
C LEU A 8 -4.83 -4.50 10.85
N VAL A 9 -4.86 -5.78 11.23
CA VAL A 9 -3.64 -6.59 11.46
C VAL A 9 -2.83 -6.72 10.18
N SER A 10 -3.48 -7.00 9.04
CA SER A 10 -2.82 -7.02 7.74
C SER A 10 -2.20 -5.66 7.41
N PHE A 11 -2.94 -4.57 7.57
CA PHE A 11 -2.43 -3.22 7.32
C PHE A 11 -1.28 -2.82 8.25
N ALA A 12 -1.34 -3.14 9.54
CA ALA A 12 -0.27 -2.85 10.48
C ALA A 12 1.02 -3.60 10.09
N THR A 13 0.89 -4.87 9.72
CA THR A 13 2.03 -5.70 9.29
C THR A 13 2.60 -5.19 7.96
N ALA A 14 1.73 -4.92 6.99
CA ALA A 14 2.11 -4.38 5.68
C ALA A 14 2.76 -3.00 5.80
N ALA A 15 2.25 -2.12 6.66
CA ALA A 15 2.84 -0.80 6.92
C ALA A 15 4.25 -0.91 7.50
N VAL A 16 4.50 -1.84 8.42
CA VAL A 16 5.85 -2.07 8.97
C VAL A 16 6.80 -2.57 7.89
N GLN A 17 6.36 -3.50 7.03
CA GLN A 17 7.16 -3.99 5.91
C GLN A 17 7.43 -2.88 4.90
N ASP A 18 6.42 -2.13 4.50
CA ASP A 18 6.54 -1.04 3.54
C ASP A 18 7.45 0.09 4.07
N VAL A 19 7.34 0.45 5.35
CA VAL A 19 8.23 1.43 5.97
C VAL A 19 9.70 0.98 5.95
N ARG A 20 9.97 -0.32 6.15
CA ARG A 20 11.35 -0.86 6.26
C ARG A 20 11.96 -1.28 4.93
N GLN A 21 11.19 -1.93 4.08
CA GLN A 21 11.62 -2.66 2.89
C GLN A 21 11.07 -2.08 1.59
N ARG A 22 10.06 -1.20 1.66
CA ARG A 22 9.32 -0.67 0.49
C ARG A 22 8.78 -1.78 -0.42
N SER A 23 8.60 -2.95 0.15
CA SER A 23 8.01 -4.14 -0.45
C SER A 23 7.12 -4.77 0.62
N VAL A 24 6.05 -5.41 0.16
CA VAL A 24 5.07 -6.05 1.03
C VAL A 24 4.93 -7.48 0.55
N ASN A 25 5.11 -8.44 1.45
CA ASN A 25 4.91 -9.85 1.15
C ASN A 25 3.41 -10.16 1.05
N ASP A 26 2.97 -10.86 0.02
CA ASP A 26 1.55 -11.15 -0.19
C ASP A 26 0.89 -11.95 0.95
N LEU A 27 1.66 -12.72 1.72
CA LEU A 27 1.16 -13.46 2.87
C LEU A 27 0.61 -12.55 3.97
N VAL A 28 1.01 -11.28 4.03
CA VAL A 28 0.47 -10.34 5.04
C VAL A 28 -1.01 -10.08 4.85
N TRP A 29 -1.56 -10.35 3.66
CA TRP A 29 -2.97 -10.11 3.34
C TRP A 29 -3.90 -11.26 3.79
N LEU A 30 -3.36 -12.41 4.24
CA LEU A 30 -4.17 -13.55 4.67
C LEU A 30 -5.20 -13.21 5.77
N PRO A 31 -4.86 -12.43 6.82
CA PRO A 31 -5.85 -11.96 7.78
C PRO A 31 -6.98 -11.15 7.12
N SER A 32 -6.66 -10.16 6.28
CA SER A 32 -7.69 -9.42 5.51
C SER A 32 -8.58 -10.33 4.68
N VAL A 33 -8.02 -11.33 3.98
CA VAL A 33 -8.81 -12.29 3.19
C VAL A 33 -9.79 -13.04 4.08
N ALA A 34 -9.37 -13.48 5.27
CA ALA A 34 -10.27 -14.11 6.25
C ALA A 34 -11.33 -13.12 6.77
N GLY A 35 -10.97 -11.87 7.01
CA GLY A 35 -11.90 -10.81 7.42
C GLY A 35 -12.96 -10.53 6.36
N ILE A 36 -12.57 -10.43 5.10
CA ILE A 36 -13.47 -10.25 3.96
C ILE A 36 -14.39 -11.47 3.80
N ALA A 37 -13.86 -12.68 3.92
CA ALA A 37 -14.68 -13.90 3.90
C ALA A 37 -15.74 -13.90 5.01
N LEU A 38 -15.40 -13.40 6.20
CA LEU A 38 -16.34 -13.24 7.32
C LEU A 38 -17.46 -12.24 6.99
N VAL A 39 -17.14 -11.13 6.33
CA VAL A 39 -18.12 -10.14 5.86
C VAL A 39 -19.14 -10.78 4.91
N PHE A 40 -18.65 -11.50 3.91
CA PHE A 40 -19.50 -12.21 2.95
C PHE A 40 -20.37 -13.28 3.64
N TYR A 41 -19.79 -14.04 4.56
CA TYR A 41 -20.52 -15.04 5.34
C TYR A 41 -21.64 -14.39 6.17
N ALA A 42 -21.39 -13.25 6.80
CA ALA A 42 -22.39 -12.52 7.57
C ALA A 42 -23.55 -12.03 6.69
N PHE A 43 -23.27 -11.45 5.52
CA PHE A 43 -24.32 -11.02 4.58
C PHE A 43 -25.22 -12.18 4.12
N VAL A 44 -24.61 -13.33 3.79
CA VAL A 44 -25.33 -14.52 3.34
C VAL A 44 -26.20 -15.10 4.46
N THR A 45 -25.63 -15.26 5.66
CA THR A 45 -26.34 -15.87 6.80
C THR A 45 -27.47 -14.99 7.35
N GLN A 46 -27.30 -13.66 7.32
CA GLN A 46 -28.32 -12.71 7.77
C GLN A 46 -29.36 -12.36 6.68
N ARG A 47 -29.29 -12.99 5.49
CA ARG A 47 -30.19 -12.76 4.34
C ARG A 47 -30.28 -11.31 3.87
N PHE A 48 -29.23 -10.51 4.08
CA PHE A 48 -29.13 -9.14 3.57
C PHE A 48 -28.65 -9.11 2.11
N LEU A 49 -29.46 -9.66 1.21
CA LEU A 49 -29.12 -9.75 -0.23
C LEU A 49 -28.83 -8.37 -0.87
N PRO A 50 -29.60 -7.29 -0.59
CA PRO A 50 -29.26 -5.97 -1.13
C PRO A 50 -27.93 -5.42 -0.62
N GLY A 51 -27.54 -5.76 0.61
CA GLY A 51 -26.24 -5.36 1.18
C GLY A 51 -25.07 -6.10 0.51
N LEU A 52 -25.26 -7.40 0.22
CA LEU A 52 -24.29 -8.20 -0.51
C LEU A 52 -24.07 -7.69 -1.94
N GLU A 53 -25.13 -7.36 -2.67
CA GLU A 53 -25.04 -6.83 -4.03
C GLU A 53 -24.27 -5.50 -4.07
N LEU A 54 -24.57 -4.60 -3.13
CA LEU A 54 -23.86 -3.33 -3.01
C LEU A 54 -22.38 -3.54 -2.67
N GLU A 55 -22.07 -4.48 -1.78
CA GLU A 55 -20.69 -4.81 -1.40
C GLU A 55 -19.91 -5.37 -2.59
N LEU A 56 -20.49 -6.33 -3.32
CA LEU A 56 -19.88 -6.89 -4.53
C LEU A 56 -19.67 -5.82 -5.62
N LEU A 57 -20.64 -4.93 -5.81
CA LEU A 57 -20.52 -3.82 -6.76
C LEU A 57 -19.39 -2.87 -6.37
N LYS A 58 -19.31 -2.49 -5.09
CA LYS A 58 -18.26 -1.62 -4.55
C LYS A 58 -16.87 -2.25 -4.70
N VAL A 59 -16.70 -3.50 -4.27
CA VAL A 59 -15.44 -4.24 -4.41
C VAL A 59 -15.07 -4.44 -5.87
N GLY A 60 -16.03 -4.82 -6.72
CA GLY A 60 -15.81 -5.03 -8.15
C GLY A 60 -15.39 -3.75 -8.87
N LEU A 61 -16.06 -2.63 -8.58
CA LEU A 61 -15.75 -1.34 -9.20
C LEU A 61 -14.41 -0.80 -8.70
N LEU A 62 -14.22 -0.66 -7.40
CA LEU A 62 -13.01 -0.03 -6.84
C LEU A 62 -11.80 -0.95 -6.91
N GLY A 63 -11.99 -2.25 -6.64
CA GLY A 63 -10.95 -3.26 -6.83
C GLY A 63 -10.57 -3.42 -8.31
N GLY A 64 -11.54 -3.35 -9.22
CA GLY A 64 -11.30 -3.35 -10.66
C GLY A 64 -10.49 -2.14 -11.13
N ILE A 65 -10.81 -0.93 -10.64
CA ILE A 65 -10.03 0.29 -10.91
C ILE A 65 -8.61 0.15 -10.36
N ALA A 66 -8.45 -0.31 -9.11
CA ALA A 66 -7.14 -0.51 -8.50
C ALA A 66 -6.29 -1.52 -9.29
N LEU A 67 -6.89 -2.64 -9.70
CA LEU A 67 -6.23 -3.63 -10.54
C LEU A 67 -5.82 -3.06 -11.89
N ALA A 68 -6.71 -2.32 -12.57
CA ALA A 68 -6.37 -1.66 -13.82
C ALA A 68 -5.18 -0.71 -13.65
N PHE A 69 -5.14 0.07 -12.56
CA PHE A 69 -4.04 0.98 -12.29
C PHE A 69 -2.72 0.24 -12.07
N ALA A 70 -2.74 -0.91 -11.39
CA ALA A 70 -1.55 -1.75 -11.26
C ALA A 70 -1.12 -2.37 -12.60
N LEU A 71 -2.06 -2.85 -13.41
CA LEU A 71 -1.77 -3.45 -14.73
C LEU A 71 -1.16 -2.45 -15.72
N PHE A 72 -1.56 -1.18 -15.64
CA PHE A 72 -0.98 -0.10 -16.44
C PHE A 72 0.26 0.55 -15.80
N GLY A 73 0.71 0.07 -14.63
CA GLY A 73 1.92 0.54 -13.95
C GLY A 73 1.78 1.91 -13.28
N PHE A 74 0.56 2.39 -13.01
CA PHE A 74 0.33 3.65 -12.29
C PHE A 74 0.60 3.53 -10.78
N ILE A 75 0.37 2.35 -10.20
CA ILE A 75 0.56 2.07 -8.77
C ILE A 75 1.22 0.71 -8.58
N GLY A 76 1.82 0.47 -7.40
CA GLY A 76 2.37 -0.84 -7.06
C GLY A 76 1.27 -1.89 -6.85
N GLN A 77 1.61 -3.17 -7.03
CA GLN A 77 0.68 -4.28 -6.80
C GLN A 77 0.14 -4.28 -5.36
N ALA A 78 1.00 -4.05 -4.37
CA ALA A 78 0.59 -3.97 -2.97
C ALA A 78 -0.38 -2.80 -2.70
N ASP A 79 -0.22 -1.67 -3.39
CA ASP A 79 -1.13 -0.53 -3.29
C ASP A 79 -2.52 -0.90 -3.83
N ALA A 80 -2.57 -1.62 -4.96
CA ALA A 80 -3.82 -2.09 -5.54
C ALA A 80 -4.54 -3.08 -4.62
N ILE A 81 -3.81 -4.02 -4.01
CA ILE A 81 -4.36 -4.97 -3.04
C ILE A 81 -4.92 -4.22 -1.82
N ALA A 82 -4.15 -3.28 -1.27
CA ALA A 82 -4.59 -2.44 -0.16
C ALA A 82 -5.89 -1.68 -0.47
N MET A 83 -5.99 -1.06 -1.65
CA MET A 83 -7.19 -0.35 -2.09
C MET A 83 -8.39 -1.29 -2.24
N ALA A 84 -8.19 -2.49 -2.79
CA ALA A 84 -9.24 -3.50 -2.90
C ALA A 84 -9.73 -3.99 -1.54
N ILE A 85 -8.82 -4.16 -0.57
CA ILE A 85 -9.17 -4.55 0.81
C ILE A 85 -9.98 -3.45 1.51
N ILE A 86 -9.58 -2.18 1.36
CA ILE A 86 -10.34 -1.04 1.88
C ILE A 86 -11.75 -1.02 1.26
N ALA A 87 -11.86 -1.29 -0.04
CA ALA A 87 -13.15 -1.37 -0.73
C ALA A 87 -14.04 -2.51 -0.20
N ALA A 88 -13.47 -3.57 0.35
CA ALA A 88 -14.18 -4.73 0.89
C ALA A 88 -14.57 -4.59 2.37
N ASP A 89 -14.26 -3.45 3.01
CA ASP A 89 -14.78 -3.15 4.33
C ASP A 89 -16.29 -2.91 4.25
N PRO A 90 -17.12 -3.57 5.09
CA PRO A 90 -18.58 -3.59 4.97
C PRO A 90 -19.26 -2.23 5.20
N TYR A 91 -18.55 -1.22 5.71
CA TYR A 91 -19.10 0.12 5.79
C TYR A 91 -19.24 0.72 4.37
N PRO A 92 -20.42 1.18 3.94
CA PRO A 92 -20.66 1.57 2.54
C PRO A 92 -19.72 2.66 2.02
N LEU A 93 -19.34 3.60 2.89
CA LEU A 93 -18.49 4.72 2.54
C LEU A 93 -17.03 4.49 2.91
N SER A 94 -16.61 3.31 3.38
CA SER A 94 -15.26 3.04 3.91
C SER A 94 -14.10 3.53 3.04
N PRO A 95 -14.14 3.50 1.69
CA PRO A 95 -13.00 3.90 0.89
C PRO A 95 -12.73 5.40 0.92
N ILE A 96 -13.77 6.21 1.03
CA ILE A 96 -13.64 7.67 0.98
C ILE A 96 -12.86 8.22 2.19
N PRO A 97 -13.30 8.01 3.45
CA PRO A 97 -12.59 8.53 4.62
C PRO A 97 -11.23 7.87 4.79
N ALA A 98 -11.07 6.57 4.50
CA ALA A 98 -9.78 5.89 4.62
C ALA A 98 -8.75 6.45 3.64
N VAL A 99 -9.11 6.63 2.36
CA VAL A 99 -8.22 7.19 1.34
C VAL A 99 -7.96 8.68 1.56
N LEU A 100 -8.96 9.45 2.01
CA LEU A 100 -8.76 10.86 2.36
C LEU A 100 -7.78 11.00 3.54
N ALA A 101 -7.95 10.20 4.59
CA ALA A 101 -7.02 10.20 5.72
C ALA A 101 -5.60 9.78 5.28
N ALA A 102 -5.49 8.75 4.43
CA ALA A 102 -4.21 8.34 3.85
C ALA A 102 -3.58 9.47 3.02
N ALA A 103 -4.36 10.19 2.22
CA ALA A 103 -3.88 11.31 1.41
C ALA A 103 -3.34 12.46 2.28
N VAL A 104 -4.01 12.79 3.38
CA VAL A 104 -3.54 13.81 4.35
C VAL A 104 -2.19 13.39 4.94
N VAL A 105 -2.05 12.14 5.37
CA VAL A 105 -0.79 11.60 5.92
C VAL A 105 0.31 11.61 4.87
N ALA A 106 0.00 11.16 3.65
CA ALA A 106 0.93 11.16 2.52
C ALA A 106 1.43 12.56 2.20
N LEU A 107 0.52 13.54 2.06
CA LEU A 107 0.87 14.93 1.77
C LEU A 107 1.72 15.55 2.89
N GLY A 108 1.39 15.28 4.15
CA GLY A 108 2.18 15.73 5.29
C GLY A 108 3.60 15.17 5.28
N HIS A 109 3.75 13.85 5.08
CA HIS A 109 5.07 13.21 5.04
C HIS A 109 5.86 13.63 3.80
N ILE A 110 5.25 13.69 2.62
CA ILE A 110 5.90 14.17 1.39
C ILE A 110 6.37 15.62 1.60
N GLY A 111 5.51 16.49 2.14
CA GLY A 111 5.88 17.88 2.47
C GLY A 111 7.06 17.97 3.44
N TYR A 112 7.10 17.11 4.46
CA TYR A 112 8.24 17.00 5.38
C TYR A 112 9.53 16.60 4.65
N VAL A 113 9.50 15.54 3.83
CA VAL A 113 10.69 15.07 3.07
C VAL A 113 11.18 16.13 2.08
N PHE A 114 10.27 16.90 1.46
CA PHE A 114 10.64 18.04 0.63
C PHE A 114 11.31 19.16 1.44
N ALA A 115 10.81 19.48 2.63
CA ALA A 115 11.36 20.51 3.49
C ALA A 115 12.75 20.13 4.07
N THR A 116 12.99 18.84 4.35
CA THR A 116 14.30 18.36 4.85
C THR A 116 15.36 18.20 3.76
N GLY A 117 14.98 18.32 2.48
CA GLY A 117 15.90 18.24 1.34
C GLY A 117 16.30 16.81 0.95
N ASP A 118 15.60 15.79 1.48
CA ASP A 118 15.79 14.38 1.14
C ASP A 118 15.28 14.03 -0.28
N THR A 119 14.58 14.96 -0.95
CA THR A 119 14.06 14.81 -2.32
C THR A 119 14.98 15.30 -3.43
N LYS A 120 16.26 15.63 -3.14
CA LYS A 120 17.20 16.09 -4.18
C LYS A 120 17.23 15.08 -5.34
N LYS A 121 16.79 15.54 -6.53
CA LYS A 121 16.78 14.75 -7.78
C LYS A 121 18.15 14.13 -8.03
N GLY A 122 18.17 12.84 -8.39
CA GLY A 122 19.38 12.14 -8.80
C GLY A 122 20.30 11.81 -7.63
N LEU A 123 19.74 11.38 -6.50
CA LEU A 123 20.56 10.90 -5.39
C LEU A 123 21.31 9.66 -5.88
N THR A 124 22.62 9.76 -5.95
CA THR A 124 23.49 8.63 -6.27
C THR A 124 23.89 7.98 -4.96
N VAL A 125 23.50 6.72 -4.77
CA VAL A 125 23.93 5.93 -3.61
C VAL A 125 24.96 4.87 -4.04
N PRO A 126 26.00 4.63 -3.24
CA PRO A 126 26.91 3.51 -3.47
C PRO A 126 26.14 2.18 -3.56
N MET A 127 26.60 1.26 -4.43
CA MET A 127 25.95 -0.04 -4.66
C MET A 127 25.76 -0.83 -3.35
N ASP A 128 26.78 -0.87 -2.50
CA ASP A 128 26.75 -1.55 -1.19
C ASP A 128 25.71 -0.94 -0.24
N ARG A 129 25.50 0.37 -0.29
CA ARG A 129 24.47 1.06 0.47
C ARG A 129 23.08 0.76 -0.09
N PHE A 130 22.90 0.78 -1.41
CA PHE A 130 21.62 0.45 -2.05
C PHE A 130 21.15 -0.97 -1.70
N LEU A 131 22.06 -1.95 -1.78
CA LEU A 131 21.74 -3.34 -1.48
C LEU A 131 21.41 -3.58 0.01
N ARG A 132 21.95 -2.75 0.91
CA ARG A 132 21.63 -2.79 2.35
C ARG A 132 20.35 -2.04 2.69
N GLU A 133 20.11 -0.91 2.05
CA GLU A 133 18.97 -0.03 2.32
C GLU A 133 17.84 -0.24 1.30
N GLN A 134 16.83 -1.04 1.66
CA GLN A 134 15.70 -1.30 0.76
C GLN A 134 14.70 -0.14 0.62
N LYS A 135 15.01 1.07 1.11
CA LYS A 135 14.08 2.23 0.99
C LYS A 135 14.13 2.95 -0.36
N TRP A 136 15.13 2.66 -1.20
CA TRP A 136 15.39 3.37 -2.43
C TRP A 136 14.77 2.67 -3.64
N ILE A 137 14.19 3.44 -4.55
CA ILE A 137 13.69 2.94 -5.84
C ILE A 137 14.78 3.19 -6.89
N PRO A 138 15.37 2.15 -7.50
CA PRO A 138 16.43 2.31 -8.50
C PRO A 138 15.87 2.88 -9.81
N LYS A 139 16.65 3.74 -10.46
CA LYS A 139 16.36 4.32 -11.78
C LYS A 139 17.41 3.97 -12.81
N ALA A 140 18.68 3.93 -12.41
CA ALA A 140 19.78 3.55 -13.27
C ALA A 140 20.97 3.05 -12.47
N ILE A 141 21.80 2.23 -13.11
CA ILE A 141 23.10 1.79 -12.61
C ILE A 141 24.18 2.64 -13.30
N LEU A 142 25.10 3.17 -12.50
CA LEU A 142 26.24 3.96 -12.93
C LEU A 142 27.51 3.15 -12.66
N SER A 143 28.11 2.56 -13.69
CA SER A 143 29.40 1.85 -13.59
C SER A 143 30.34 2.33 -14.68
N GLY A 144 31.59 2.64 -14.32
CA GLY A 144 32.62 3.09 -15.27
C GLY A 144 32.25 4.34 -16.09
N GLY A 145 31.40 5.23 -15.55
CA GLY A 145 30.90 6.42 -16.26
C GLY A 145 29.74 6.16 -17.23
N ILE A 146 29.27 4.91 -17.35
CA ILE A 146 28.12 4.54 -18.19
C ILE A 146 26.86 4.49 -17.31
N ARG A 147 25.80 5.15 -17.76
CA ARG A 147 24.46 5.09 -17.16
C ARG A 147 23.61 4.07 -17.90
N LYS A 148 23.25 2.98 -17.23
CA LYS A 148 22.32 1.97 -17.72
C LYS A 148 20.99 2.09 -16.99
N GLU A 149 19.92 2.43 -17.69
CA GLU A 149 18.58 2.45 -17.11
C GLU A 149 18.13 1.03 -16.75
N VAL A 150 17.38 0.94 -15.66
CA VAL A 150 16.72 -0.29 -15.22
C VAL A 150 15.24 -0.25 -15.56
N SER A 151 14.57 -1.39 -15.43
CA SER A 151 13.12 -1.48 -15.60
C SER A 151 12.35 -0.41 -14.79
N GLY A 152 11.19 0.00 -15.30
CA GLY A 152 10.24 0.83 -14.54
C GLY A 152 9.53 0.07 -13.42
N ASP A 153 9.50 -1.26 -13.50
CA ASP A 153 8.99 -2.12 -12.42
C ASP A 153 10.03 -2.19 -11.30
N VAL A 154 9.64 -1.77 -10.09
CA VAL A 154 10.54 -1.66 -8.93
C VAL A 154 11.15 -3.00 -8.53
N ASN A 155 10.41 -4.10 -8.64
CA ASN A 155 10.91 -5.42 -8.25
C ASN A 155 11.92 -5.93 -9.28
N VAL A 156 11.57 -5.85 -10.56
CA VAL A 156 12.47 -6.24 -11.66
C VAL A 156 13.73 -5.37 -11.65
N ALA A 157 13.58 -4.06 -11.43
CA ALA A 157 14.69 -3.13 -11.37
C ALA A 157 15.65 -3.44 -10.20
N ARG A 158 15.14 -3.91 -9.06
CA ARG A 158 15.98 -4.36 -7.94
C ARG A 158 16.74 -5.62 -8.29
N ASP A 159 16.09 -6.60 -8.91
CA ASP A 159 16.74 -7.83 -9.36
C ASP A 159 17.84 -7.55 -10.40
N GLU A 160 17.60 -6.59 -11.31
CA GLU A 160 18.60 -6.12 -12.28
C GLU A 160 19.82 -5.47 -11.61
N VAL A 161 19.60 -4.62 -10.60
CA VAL A 161 20.68 -4.03 -9.81
C VAL A 161 21.43 -5.10 -9.02
N GLU A 162 20.70 -6.07 -8.47
CA GLU A 162 21.27 -7.18 -7.71
C GLU A 162 22.13 -8.11 -8.58
N ALA A 163 21.71 -8.36 -9.82
CA ALA A 163 22.47 -9.14 -10.79
C ALA A 163 23.73 -8.40 -11.28
N ALA A 164 23.70 -7.07 -11.32
CA ALA A 164 24.80 -6.21 -11.77
C ALA A 164 25.70 -5.70 -10.63
N LYS A 165 25.80 -6.46 -9.53
CA LYS A 165 26.63 -6.15 -8.36
C LYS A 165 28.08 -5.86 -8.74
N ASP A 166 28.48 -4.60 -8.57
CA ASP A 166 29.85 -4.12 -8.75
C ASP A 166 30.19 -3.13 -7.60
N PRO A 167 31.23 -3.40 -6.78
CA PRO A 167 31.66 -2.51 -5.70
C PRO A 167 32.06 -1.10 -6.15
N GLY A 168 32.48 -0.93 -7.41
CA GLY A 168 32.83 0.36 -7.99
C GLY A 168 31.64 1.12 -8.58
N ALA A 169 30.47 0.48 -8.66
CA ALA A 169 29.26 1.07 -9.22
C ALA A 169 28.45 1.85 -8.18
N SER A 170 27.61 2.74 -8.69
CA SER A 170 26.62 3.46 -7.90
C SER A 170 25.26 3.36 -8.56
N VAL A 171 24.19 3.62 -7.80
CA VAL A 171 22.81 3.50 -8.25
C VAL A 171 22.17 4.87 -8.15
N GLU A 172 21.63 5.35 -9.26
CA GLU A 172 20.75 6.51 -9.27
C GLU A 172 19.39 6.08 -8.73
N VAL A 173 18.91 6.75 -7.68
CA VAL A 173 17.67 6.36 -7.00
C VAL A 173 16.69 7.52 -6.87
N SER A 174 15.42 7.17 -6.68
CA SER A 174 14.41 8.05 -6.09
C SER A 174 14.00 7.56 -4.71
N TYR A 175 13.52 8.51 -3.91
CA TYR A 175 12.85 8.21 -2.65
C TYR A 175 11.52 7.51 -2.93
N GLY A 176 11.38 6.28 -2.45
CA GLY A 176 10.10 5.59 -2.43
C GLY A 176 9.25 6.06 -1.26
N VAL A 177 8.00 6.41 -1.52
CA VAL A 177 7.01 6.70 -0.47
C VAL A 177 6.32 5.40 -0.04
N PRO A 178 6.12 5.17 1.27
CA PRO A 178 5.44 3.97 1.76
C PRO A 178 3.92 4.14 1.65
N THR A 179 3.40 3.98 0.44
CA THR A 179 1.98 4.18 0.12
C THR A 179 1.07 3.25 0.93
N VAL A 180 1.45 1.97 1.08
CA VAL A 180 0.67 1.00 1.86
C VAL A 180 0.64 1.40 3.34
N ALA A 181 1.73 1.95 3.86
CA ALA A 181 1.73 2.48 5.22
C ALA A 181 0.76 3.65 5.39
N TYR A 182 0.68 4.56 4.41
CA TYR A 182 -0.30 5.65 4.45
C TYR A 182 -1.73 5.13 4.40
N LEU A 183 -2.01 4.16 3.53
CA LEU A 183 -3.31 3.51 3.44
C LEU A 183 -3.69 2.82 4.76
N GLY A 184 -2.74 2.12 5.40
CA GLY A 184 -2.95 1.50 6.71
C GLY A 184 -3.25 2.50 7.82
N VAL A 185 -2.53 3.62 7.88
CA VAL A 185 -2.81 4.71 8.84
C VAL A 185 -4.16 5.35 8.54
N GLY A 186 -4.48 5.57 7.27
CA GLY A 186 -5.77 6.12 6.84
C GLY A 186 -6.95 5.22 7.24
N TYR A 187 -6.81 3.91 7.03
CA TYR A 187 -7.80 2.93 7.46
C TYR A 187 -7.95 2.89 8.99
N ALA A 188 -6.84 2.92 9.74
CA ALA A 188 -6.88 2.99 11.20
C ALA A 188 -7.59 4.26 11.70
N ALA A 189 -7.28 5.41 11.10
CA ALA A 189 -7.92 6.69 11.44
C ALA A 189 -9.44 6.65 11.14
N PHE A 190 -9.84 6.03 10.03
CA PHE A 190 -11.25 5.78 9.72
C PHE A 190 -11.94 4.94 10.80
N LEU A 191 -11.32 3.84 11.25
CA LEU A 191 -11.90 3.00 12.32
C LEU A 191 -12.01 3.77 13.65
N VAL A 192 -11.00 4.56 14.01
CA VAL A 192 -11.04 5.43 15.19
C VAL A 192 -12.15 6.46 15.07
N TYR A 193 -12.32 7.07 13.89
CA TYR A 193 -13.42 7.99 13.62
C TYR A 193 -14.78 7.33 13.84
N LEU A 194 -15.01 6.12 13.29
CA LEU A 194 -16.24 5.39 13.51
C LEU A 194 -16.45 5.08 15.00
N LEU A 195 -15.41 4.63 15.70
CA LEU A 195 -15.51 4.31 17.13
C LEU A 195 -15.90 5.53 17.98
N VAL A 196 -15.36 6.71 17.67
CA VAL A 196 -15.56 7.93 18.48
C VAL A 196 -16.85 8.65 18.10
N PHE A 197 -17.16 8.75 16.80
CA PHE A 197 -18.23 9.62 16.28
C PHE A 197 -19.46 8.86 15.76
N ALA A 198 -19.34 7.54 15.53
CA ALA A 198 -20.44 6.70 15.07
C ALA A 198 -20.40 5.30 15.72
N PRO A 199 -20.37 5.20 17.07
CA PRO A 199 -20.15 3.93 17.76
C PRO A 199 -21.21 2.87 17.44
N ASP A 200 -22.48 3.27 17.28
CA ASP A 200 -23.56 2.33 16.92
C ASP A 200 -23.31 1.67 15.57
N VAL A 201 -22.77 2.42 14.62
CA VAL A 201 -22.35 1.88 13.31
C VAL A 201 -21.16 0.96 13.51
N PHE A 202 -20.13 1.40 14.24
CA PHE A 202 -18.91 0.63 14.48
C PHE A 202 -19.19 -0.75 15.08
N PHE A 203 -20.04 -0.81 16.12
CA PHE A 203 -20.42 -2.05 16.78
C PHE A 203 -21.46 -2.87 15.99
N GLY A 204 -22.17 -2.24 15.05
CA GLY A 204 -23.12 -2.91 14.14
C GLY A 204 -22.48 -3.60 12.94
N LEU A 205 -21.19 -3.35 12.65
CA LEU A 205 -20.49 -3.98 11.53
C LEU A 205 -20.12 -5.46 11.84
N PRO A 206 -20.21 -6.36 10.85
CA PRO A 206 -19.84 -7.78 10.99
C PRO A 206 -18.36 -7.98 11.32
#